data_AF-A0AAV2HND7-F1
#
_entry.id   AF-A0AAV2HND7-F1
#
_cell.length_a   1.000
_cell.length_b   1.000
_cell.length_c   1.000
_cell.angle_alpha   90.00
_cell.angle_beta   90.00
_cell.angle_gamma   90.00
#
_symmetry.space_group_name_H-M   'P 1'
#
loop_
_entity.id
_entity.type
_entity.pdbx_description
1 polymer ?
#
loop_
_entity_poly.entity_id
_entity_poly.type
_entity_poly.pdbx_seq_one_letter_code
_entity_poly.pdbx_strand_id
1 'polypeptide(L)'
;MFRSNFPSSQGYIEYIKNLPINDKPEIFGLHENANITFAQNETSALLGYLIHLQPKTAAGKGSTREEVTESTAKFILEKCPNAIDLKTVTSKYPVKYEQSMNSVLAQEVIRYNRLLMIIHQSLKDLLKALKGLVVMSQKLEEMANSLFVNAVPAMWAGKAYPSLKPLAAWIVDLNARMDFMNKWVDDGIPLIFWISGFFFPQAFLTGTLQNYARRVSISIDTISFDFQVRTKESIKSHPEMGCYIE
;
A
#
# COMPACT_ATOMS: atom_id res chain seq x y z
N MET A 1 30.12 -57.81 11.02
CA MET A 1 30.60 -56.95 12.12
C MET A 1 30.65 -55.51 11.61
N PHE A 2 29.50 -54.86 11.50
CA PHE A 2 29.41 -53.47 11.00
C PHE A 2 29.62 -52.52 12.17
N ARG A 3 30.88 -52.14 12.45
CA ARG A 3 31.15 -51.03 13.37
C ARG A 3 30.84 -49.73 12.63
N SER A 4 29.79 -49.08 13.10
CA SER A 4 29.42 -47.72 12.80
C SER A 4 30.57 -46.75 13.12
N ASN A 5 31.27 -46.28 12.08
CA ASN A 5 32.18 -45.15 12.18
C ASN A 5 31.36 -43.86 12.35
N PHE A 6 30.88 -43.61 13.56
CA PHE A 6 30.48 -42.25 13.94
C PHE A 6 31.77 -41.45 14.25
N PRO A 7 31.94 -40.24 13.71
CA PRO A 7 33.02 -39.34 14.10
C PRO A 7 33.05 -39.18 15.63
N SER A 8 34.25 -39.14 16.22
CA SER A 8 34.39 -38.82 17.65
C SER A 8 33.81 -37.43 17.92
N SER A 9 33.32 -37.17 19.14
CA SER A 9 32.83 -35.84 19.56
C SER A 9 33.84 -34.72 19.22
N GLN A 10 35.13 -35.03 19.36
CA GLN A 10 36.24 -34.15 19.00
C GLN A 10 36.25 -33.79 17.49
N GLY A 11 35.97 -34.76 16.61
CA GLY A 11 35.93 -34.55 15.17
C GLY A 11 34.78 -33.65 14.72
N TYR A 12 33.61 -33.73 15.38
CA TYR A 12 32.51 -32.80 15.13
C TYR A 12 32.85 -31.37 15.57
N ILE A 13 33.53 -31.21 16.72
CA ILE A 13 33.95 -29.90 17.23
C ILE A 13 34.98 -29.26 16.28
N GLU A 14 35.94 -30.03 15.75
CA GLU A 14 36.90 -29.53 14.76
C GLU A 14 36.22 -29.14 13.45
N TYR A 15 35.24 -29.91 12.98
CA TYR A 15 34.45 -29.56 11.79
C TYR A 15 33.67 -28.25 11.98
N ILE A 16 32.99 -28.07 13.12
CA ILE A 16 32.23 -26.84 13.42
C ILE A 16 33.15 -25.63 13.45
N LYS A 17 34.39 -25.76 13.96
CA LYS A 17 35.37 -24.66 13.97
C LYS A 17 35.85 -24.24 12.57
N ASN A 18 35.77 -25.15 11.59
CA ASN A 18 36.12 -24.85 10.20
C ASN A 18 34.98 -24.16 9.43
N LEU A 19 33.76 -24.11 10.00
CA LEU A 19 32.65 -23.41 9.35
C LEU A 19 32.85 -21.89 9.42
N PRO A 20 32.40 -21.16 8.39
CA PRO A 20 32.47 -19.71 8.38
C PRO A 20 31.62 -19.12 9.53
N ILE A 21 32.09 -18.01 10.12
CA ILE A 21 31.35 -17.30 11.18
C ILE A 21 30.05 -16.71 10.65
N ASN A 22 30.06 -16.26 9.39
CA ASN A 22 28.89 -15.72 8.70
C ASN A 22 28.45 -16.71 7.62
N ASP A 23 27.30 -17.32 7.85
CA ASP A 23 26.67 -18.22 6.89
C ASP A 23 26.13 -17.43 5.68
N LYS A 24 26.28 -18.02 4.48
CA LYS A 24 25.64 -17.49 3.29
C LYS A 24 24.13 -17.76 3.34
N PRO A 25 23.28 -16.86 2.82
CA PRO A 25 21.83 -17.06 2.79
C PRO A 25 21.39 -18.37 2.11
N GLU A 26 22.18 -18.84 1.14
CA GLU A 26 21.93 -20.09 0.39
C GLU A 26 21.83 -21.34 1.28
N ILE A 27 22.52 -21.35 2.42
CA ILE A 27 22.46 -22.46 3.40
C ILE A 27 21.03 -22.62 3.95
N PHE A 28 20.26 -21.53 3.98
CA PHE A 28 18.85 -21.51 4.38
C PHE A 28 17.90 -21.55 3.17
N GLY A 29 18.40 -21.81 1.97
CA GLY A 29 17.63 -21.79 0.72
C GLY A 29 17.23 -20.37 0.27
N LEU A 30 17.88 -19.33 0.80
CA LEU A 30 17.61 -17.93 0.46
C LEU A 30 18.55 -17.43 -0.64
N HIS A 31 18.07 -16.51 -1.46
CA HIS A 31 18.88 -15.82 -2.46
C HIS A 31 19.88 -14.86 -1.77
N GLU A 32 21.04 -14.61 -2.39
CA GLU A 32 22.12 -13.75 -1.86
C GLU A 32 21.63 -12.34 -1.47
N ASN A 33 20.67 -11.80 -2.23
CA ASN A 33 20.00 -10.52 -1.95
C ASN A 33 19.31 -10.46 -0.57
N ALA A 34 19.07 -11.58 0.12
CA ALA A 34 18.53 -11.57 1.48
C ALA A 34 19.44 -10.78 2.44
N ASN A 35 20.77 -10.85 2.28
CA ASN A 35 21.70 -10.06 3.07
C ASN A 35 21.57 -8.56 2.80
N ILE A 36 21.35 -8.18 1.54
CA ILE A 36 21.12 -6.78 1.15
C ILE A 36 19.82 -6.26 1.78
N THR A 37 18.73 -7.01 1.68
CA THR A 37 17.44 -6.65 2.30
C THR A 37 17.56 -6.56 3.82
N PHE A 38 18.27 -7.49 4.46
CA PHE A 38 18.52 -7.44 5.90
C PHE A 38 19.29 -6.17 6.29
N ALA A 39 20.39 -5.87 5.60
CA ALA A 39 21.19 -4.67 5.87
C ALA A 39 20.40 -3.38 5.65
N GLN A 40 19.55 -3.33 4.60
CA GLN A 40 18.65 -2.19 4.35
C GLN A 40 17.62 -2.01 5.48
N ASN A 41 17.05 -3.10 5.98
CA ASN A 41 16.07 -3.07 7.08
C ASN A 41 16.73 -2.62 8.39
N GLU A 42 17.89 -3.18 8.75
CA GLU A 42 18.66 -2.77 9.93
C GLU A 42 19.07 -1.30 9.86
N THR A 43 19.57 -0.85 8.70
CA THR A 43 19.93 0.55 8.50
C THR A 43 18.71 1.46 8.64
N SER A 44 17.56 1.06 8.08
CA SER A 44 16.31 1.81 8.20
C SER A 44 15.81 1.87 9.65
N ALA A 45 15.94 0.80 10.41
CA ALA A 45 15.60 0.76 11.83
C ALA A 45 16.50 1.69 12.66
N LEU A 46 17.81 1.63 12.42
CA LEU A 46 18.78 2.53 13.08
C LEU A 46 18.50 4.00 12.79
N LEU A 47 18.24 4.34 11.52
CA LEU A 47 17.85 5.70 11.13
C LEU A 47 16.52 6.12 11.80
N GLY A 48 15.57 5.20 11.92
CA GLY A 48 14.33 5.42 12.67
C GLY A 48 14.58 5.74 14.14
N TYR A 49 15.47 5.00 14.81
CA TYR A 49 15.86 5.29 16.20
C TYR A 49 16.55 6.65 16.34
N LEU A 50 17.41 7.05 15.38
CA LEU A 50 18.05 8.37 15.40
C LEU A 50 17.03 9.51 15.30
N ILE A 51 15.97 9.36 14.50
CA ILE A 51 14.87 10.34 14.43
C ILE A 51 14.17 10.46 15.79
N HIS A 52 13.99 9.36 16.52
CA HIS A 52 13.39 9.41 17.87
C HIS A 52 14.28 10.09 18.91
N LEU A 53 15.61 10.04 18.74
CA LEU A 53 16.58 10.69 19.63
C LEU A 53 16.77 12.18 19.32
N GLN A 54 16.28 12.67 18.18
CA GLN A 54 16.46 14.06 17.78
C GLN A 54 15.76 15.02 18.77
N PRO A 55 16.43 16.11 19.20
CA PRO A 55 15.81 17.09 20.09
C PRO A 55 14.55 17.69 19.46
N LYS A 56 13.41 17.59 20.16
CA LYS A 56 12.12 18.08 19.67
C LYS A 56 12.00 19.61 19.68
N THR A 57 12.92 20.29 20.35
CA THR A 57 13.02 21.76 20.39
C THR A 57 14.32 22.17 19.68
N ALA A 58 14.18 22.77 18.50
CA ALA A 58 15.31 23.35 17.79
C ALA A 58 15.61 24.74 18.35
N ALA A 59 16.77 24.93 18.99
CA ALA A 59 17.27 26.25 19.40
C ALA A 59 17.98 26.99 18.24
N GLY A 60 17.49 26.84 17.01
CA GLY A 60 18.15 27.31 15.79
C GLY A 60 17.26 28.17 14.90
N LYS A 61 17.88 29.08 14.14
CA LYS A 61 17.28 30.06 13.20
C LYS A 61 16.64 29.45 11.93
N GLY A 62 16.19 28.19 11.98
CA GLY A 62 15.48 27.52 10.87
C GLY A 62 13.97 27.73 10.96
N SER A 63 13.24 27.35 9.89
CA SER A 63 11.78 27.30 9.94
C SER A 63 11.31 26.46 11.12
N THR A 64 10.32 26.98 11.85
CA THR A 64 9.77 26.27 13.01
C THR A 64 9.12 24.95 12.58
N ARG A 65 9.02 24.00 13.51
CA ARG A 65 8.35 22.72 13.24
C ARG A 65 6.92 22.94 12.76
N GLU A 66 6.27 23.93 13.35
CA GLU A 66 4.92 24.39 13.05
C GLU A 66 4.83 24.93 11.61
N GLU A 67 5.77 25.77 11.18
CA GLU A 67 5.82 26.29 9.80
C GLU A 67 5.99 25.16 8.76
N VAL A 68 6.91 24.22 9.01
CA VAL A 68 7.14 23.07 8.10
C VAL A 68 5.89 22.21 8.01
N THR A 69 5.25 21.95 9.15
CA THR A 69 4.02 21.16 9.23
C THR A 69 2.86 21.88 8.54
N GLU A 70 2.71 23.20 8.73
CA GLU A 70 1.68 24.00 8.08
C GLU A 70 1.86 24.01 6.56
N SER A 71 3.09 24.24 6.09
CA SER A 71 3.43 24.21 4.65
C SER A 71 3.11 22.84 4.04
N THR A 72 3.53 21.77 4.71
CA THR A 72 3.27 20.39 4.27
C THR A 72 1.78 20.08 4.23
N ALA A 73 1.03 20.49 5.26
CA ALA A 73 -0.41 20.28 5.32
C ALA A 73 -1.14 21.04 4.20
N LYS A 74 -0.76 22.28 3.89
CA LYS A 74 -1.31 23.05 2.76
C LYS A 74 -0.99 22.39 1.43
N PHE A 75 0.26 22.00 1.22
CA PHE A 75 0.69 21.32 -0.01
C PHE A 75 -0.10 20.03 -0.25
N ILE A 76 -0.27 19.20 0.79
CA ILE A 76 -1.06 17.97 0.69
C ILE A 76 -2.51 18.31 0.40
N LEU A 77 -3.10 19.30 1.08
CA LEU A 77 -4.49 19.69 0.85
C LEU A 77 -4.74 20.17 -0.59
N GLU A 78 -3.79 20.87 -1.20
CA GLU A 78 -3.86 21.31 -2.60
C GLU A 78 -3.68 20.17 -3.60
N LYS A 79 -2.84 19.18 -3.27
CA LYS A 79 -2.54 18.04 -4.14
C LYS A 79 -3.43 16.83 -3.91
N CYS A 80 -4.24 16.81 -2.85
CA CYS A 80 -5.13 15.71 -2.53
C CYS A 80 -6.26 15.66 -3.57
N PRO A 81 -6.61 14.47 -4.08
CA PRO A 81 -7.65 14.36 -5.09
C PRO A 81 -9.01 14.56 -4.45
N ASN A 82 -9.95 15.07 -5.25
CA ASN A 82 -11.32 15.28 -4.79
C ASN A 82 -12.08 13.95 -4.69
N ALA A 83 -13.11 13.93 -3.85
CA ALA A 83 -14.02 12.80 -3.76
C ALA A 83 -14.80 12.62 -5.07
N ILE A 84 -15.00 11.37 -5.46
CA ILE A 84 -15.77 10.99 -6.65
C ILE A 84 -17.26 10.99 -6.29
N ASP A 85 -18.12 11.55 -7.15
CA ASP A 85 -19.56 11.53 -6.89
C ASP A 85 -20.15 10.11 -7.03
N LEU A 86 -20.47 9.52 -5.88
CA LEU A 86 -21.07 8.19 -5.79
C LEU A 86 -22.42 8.09 -6.52
N LYS A 87 -23.18 9.18 -6.62
CA LYS A 87 -24.46 9.16 -7.33
C LYS A 87 -24.25 8.94 -8.82
N THR A 88 -23.29 9.66 -9.40
CA THR A 88 -22.90 9.49 -10.80
C THR A 88 -22.36 8.08 -11.06
N VAL A 89 -21.50 7.56 -10.18
CA VAL A 89 -20.97 6.19 -10.29
C VAL A 89 -22.08 5.15 -10.27
N THR A 90 -23.01 5.23 -9.32
CA THR A 90 -24.10 4.26 -9.17
C THR A 90 -25.10 4.34 -10.35
N SER A 91 -25.29 5.54 -10.91
CA SER A 91 -26.15 5.74 -12.08
C SER A 91 -25.51 5.21 -13.37
N LYS A 92 -24.20 5.43 -13.58
CA LYS A 92 -23.47 4.91 -14.75
C LYS A 92 -23.24 3.39 -14.67
N TYR A 93 -22.92 2.89 -13.48
CA TYR A 93 -22.58 1.50 -13.20
C TYR A 93 -23.54 0.89 -12.16
N PRO A 94 -24.82 0.68 -12.52
CA PRO A 94 -25.75 0.07 -11.59
C PRO A 94 -25.35 -1.37 -11.28
N VAL A 95 -25.75 -1.86 -10.11
CA VAL A 95 -25.51 -3.25 -9.70
C VAL A 95 -26.26 -4.16 -10.67
N LYS A 96 -25.52 -4.91 -11.48
CA LYS A 96 -26.05 -5.86 -12.46
C LYS A 96 -25.56 -7.25 -12.12
N TYR A 97 -26.43 -8.24 -12.30
CA TYR A 97 -26.06 -9.63 -12.12
C TYR A 97 -25.02 -10.07 -13.16
N GLU A 98 -25.04 -9.51 -14.36
CA GLU A 98 -24.13 -9.88 -15.44
C GLU A 98 -22.74 -9.24 -15.30
N GLN A 99 -22.62 -8.20 -14.47
CA GLN A 99 -21.39 -7.42 -14.33
C GLN A 99 -21.08 -7.10 -12.86
N SER A 100 -20.43 -8.05 -12.18
CA SER A 100 -19.97 -7.87 -10.79
C SER A 100 -18.96 -6.75 -10.62
N MET A 101 -18.25 -6.35 -11.68
CA MET A 101 -17.26 -5.26 -11.57
C MET A 101 -17.89 -3.91 -11.21
N ASN A 102 -19.17 -3.70 -11.53
CA ASN A 102 -19.88 -2.47 -11.17
C ASN A 102 -19.98 -2.28 -9.65
N SER A 103 -20.30 -3.37 -8.93
CA SER A 103 -20.39 -3.33 -7.47
C SER A 103 -19.01 -3.20 -6.82
N VAL A 104 -17.98 -3.81 -7.41
CA VAL A 104 -16.58 -3.64 -6.99
C VAL A 104 -16.18 -2.16 -7.09
N LEU A 105 -16.37 -1.52 -8.25
CA LEU A 105 -16.06 -0.10 -8.44
C LEU A 105 -16.77 0.79 -7.42
N ALA A 106 -18.09 0.61 -7.24
CA ALA A 106 -18.85 1.41 -6.29
C ALA A 106 -18.32 1.26 -4.85
N GLN A 107 -17.99 0.04 -4.41
CA GLN A 107 -17.43 -0.19 -3.08
C GLN A 107 -16.04 0.42 -2.90
N GLU A 108 -15.20 0.35 -3.93
CA GLU A 108 -13.86 0.93 -3.93
C GLU A 108 -13.92 2.44 -3.81
N VAL A 109 -14.78 3.10 -4.61
CA VAL A 109 -15.01 4.54 -4.51
C VAL A 109 -15.51 4.94 -3.12
N ILE A 110 -16.41 4.16 -2.50
CA ILE A 110 -16.86 4.41 -1.12
C ILE A 110 -15.67 4.41 -0.13
N ARG A 111 -14.76 3.43 -0.25
CA ARG A 111 -13.58 3.33 0.62
C ARG A 111 -12.62 4.49 0.42
N TYR A 112 -12.32 4.83 -0.83
CA TYR A 112 -11.47 5.98 -1.16
C TYR A 112 -12.07 7.30 -0.68
N ASN A 113 -13.35 7.56 -0.94
CA ASN A 113 -14.02 8.77 -0.49
C ASN A 113 -14.01 8.91 1.04
N ARG A 114 -14.15 7.80 1.78
CA ARG A 114 -14.04 7.81 3.24
C ARG A 114 -12.63 8.19 3.69
N LEU A 115 -11.60 7.65 3.05
CA LEU A 115 -10.20 8.02 3.34
C LEU A 115 -9.95 9.50 3.03
N LEU A 116 -10.36 9.98 1.85
CA LEU A 116 -10.21 11.38 1.44
C LEU A 116 -10.92 12.34 2.39
N MET A 117 -12.14 12.01 2.82
CA MET A 117 -12.88 12.80 3.80
C MET A 117 -12.07 12.99 5.09
N ILE A 118 -11.47 11.92 5.61
CA ILE A 118 -10.66 11.96 6.83
C ILE A 118 -9.41 12.82 6.63
N ILE A 119 -8.72 12.65 5.50
CA ILE A 119 -7.52 13.45 5.16
C ILE A 119 -7.86 14.94 5.09
N HIS A 120 -8.90 15.30 4.33
CA HIS A 120 -9.30 16.70 4.17
C HIS A 120 -9.75 17.33 5.49
N GLN A 121 -10.54 16.61 6.27
CA GLN A 121 -11.02 17.10 7.57
C GLN A 121 -9.85 17.28 8.54
N SER A 122 -8.98 16.27 8.67
CA SER A 122 -7.88 16.32 9.61
C SER A 122 -6.82 17.37 9.25
N LEU A 123 -6.55 17.58 7.96
CA LEU A 123 -5.67 18.66 7.50
C LEU A 123 -6.25 20.04 7.81
N LYS A 124 -7.54 20.25 7.55
CA LYS A 124 -8.22 21.52 7.86
C LYS A 124 -8.23 21.79 9.37
N ASP A 125 -8.49 20.77 10.18
CA ASP A 125 -8.50 20.88 11.64
C ASP A 125 -7.09 21.14 12.19
N LEU A 126 -6.06 20.50 11.62
CA LEU A 126 -4.66 20.77 11.97
C LEU A 126 -4.28 22.22 11.65
N LEU A 127 -4.62 22.73 10.45
CA LEU A 127 -4.32 24.11 10.07
C LEU A 127 -5.03 25.14 10.97
N LYS A 128 -6.24 24.83 11.45
CA LYS A 128 -6.95 25.66 12.44
C LYS A 128 -6.31 25.57 13.82
N ALA A 129 -5.88 24.38 14.23
CA ALA A 129 -5.22 24.17 15.51
C ALA A 129 -3.88 24.91 15.61
N LEU A 130 -3.08 24.89 14.54
CA LEU A 130 -1.82 25.65 14.45
C LEU A 130 -2.04 27.17 14.56
N LYS A 131 -3.21 27.66 14.14
CA LYS A 131 -3.60 29.08 14.29
C LYS A 131 -4.27 29.41 15.63
N GLY A 132 -4.41 28.43 16.53
CA GLY A 132 -5.09 28.61 17.81
C GLY A 132 -6.62 28.70 17.72
N LEU A 133 -7.22 28.37 16.57
CA LEU A 133 -8.67 28.42 16.35
C LEU A 133 -9.40 27.15 16.81
N VAL A 134 -8.68 26.04 16.93
CA VAL A 134 -9.18 24.72 17.37
C VAL A 134 -8.20 24.19 18.41
N VAL A 135 -8.70 23.43 19.38
CA VAL A 135 -7.84 22.79 20.40
C VAL A 135 -6.95 21.74 19.74
N MET A 136 -5.65 21.83 19.99
CA MET A 136 -4.67 20.83 19.59
C MET A 136 -4.89 19.54 20.39
N SER A 137 -5.64 18.59 19.81
CA SER A 137 -5.85 17.28 20.42
C SER A 137 -4.62 16.38 20.23
N GLN A 138 -4.48 15.35 21.06
CA GLN A 138 -3.41 14.35 20.94
C GLN A 138 -3.32 13.76 19.52
N LYS A 139 -4.46 13.48 18.88
CA LYS A 139 -4.49 12.95 17.51
C LYS A 139 -3.93 13.94 16.47
N LEU A 140 -4.20 15.24 16.65
CA LEU A 140 -3.67 16.28 15.78
C LEU A 140 -2.18 16.51 16.00
N GLU A 141 -1.71 16.37 17.24
CA GLU A 141 -0.29 16.45 17.58
C GLU A 141 0.49 15.25 17.00
N GLU A 142 -0.02 14.03 17.14
CA GLU A 142 0.55 12.83 16.51
C GLU A 142 0.58 12.94 14.98
N MET A 143 -0.47 13.50 14.39
CA MET A 143 -0.52 13.80 12.96
C MET A 143 0.54 14.84 12.57
N ALA A 144 0.64 15.96 13.27
CA ALA A 144 1.67 16.99 13.04
C ALA A 144 3.08 16.41 13.11
N ASN A 145 3.33 15.57 14.11
CA ASN A 145 4.59 14.87 14.27
C ASN A 145 4.89 13.95 13.08
N SER A 146 3.89 13.20 12.61
CA SER A 146 4.02 12.31 11.45
C SER A 146 4.32 13.09 10.17
N LEU A 147 3.61 14.21 9.92
CA LEU A 147 3.85 15.06 8.76
C LEU A 147 5.26 15.65 8.76
N PHE A 148 5.74 16.09 9.92
CA PHE A 148 7.09 16.65 10.07
C PHE A 148 8.19 15.63 9.74
N VAL A 149 8.02 14.36 10.12
CA VAL A 149 9.01 13.29 9.84
C VAL A 149 8.76 12.55 8.52
N ASN A 150 7.93 13.10 7.63
CA ASN A 150 7.57 12.49 6.33
C ASN A 150 6.96 11.08 6.46
N ALA A 151 6.19 10.84 7.52
CA ALA A 151 5.46 9.60 7.77
C ALA A 151 3.96 9.79 7.58
N VAL A 152 3.26 8.72 7.16
CA VAL A 152 1.80 8.73 7.02
C VAL A 152 1.17 8.69 8.41
N PRO A 153 0.31 9.67 8.79
CA PRO A 153 -0.40 9.67 10.06
C PRO A 153 -1.19 8.38 10.32
N ALA A 154 -1.15 7.87 11.55
CA ALA A 154 -1.84 6.64 11.94
C ALA A 154 -3.36 6.69 11.69
N MET A 155 -3.98 7.87 11.85
CA MET A 155 -5.40 8.06 11.57
C MET A 155 -5.77 7.91 10.08
N TRP A 156 -4.82 8.12 9.17
CA TRP A 156 -4.99 7.84 7.74
C TRP A 156 -4.72 6.37 7.47
N ALA A 157 -3.60 5.84 7.98
CA ALA A 157 -3.18 4.45 7.79
C ALA A 157 -4.27 3.45 8.24
N GLY A 158 -4.93 3.69 9.38
CA GLY A 158 -6.01 2.83 9.88
C GLY A 158 -7.28 2.81 9.01
N LYS A 159 -7.37 3.69 8.01
CA LYS A 159 -8.47 3.78 7.03
C LYS A 159 -7.97 3.73 5.59
N ALA A 160 -6.70 3.41 5.39
CA ALA A 160 -6.06 3.32 4.09
C ALA A 160 -5.75 1.87 3.73
N TYR A 161 -5.27 1.69 2.50
CA TYR A 161 -4.65 0.45 2.06
C TYR A 161 -3.28 0.27 2.73
N PRO A 162 -2.82 -0.98 2.96
CA PRO A 162 -1.50 -1.24 3.53
C PRO A 162 -0.37 -0.62 2.69
N SER A 163 0.53 0.11 3.34
CA SER A 163 1.67 0.76 2.68
C SER A 163 2.79 1.01 3.68
N LEU A 164 4.03 0.83 3.22
CA LEU A 164 5.25 1.24 3.92
C LEU A 164 5.93 2.46 3.27
N LYS A 165 5.27 3.08 2.29
CA LYS A 165 5.79 4.28 1.62
C LYS A 165 5.86 5.47 2.58
N PRO A 166 6.90 6.31 2.49
CA PRO A 166 6.93 7.61 3.18
C PRO A 166 5.82 8.51 2.63
N LEU A 167 5.45 9.54 3.40
CA LEU A 167 4.31 10.42 3.14
C LEU A 167 4.32 11.00 1.72
N ALA A 168 5.44 11.57 1.28
CA ALA A 168 5.55 12.14 -0.06
C ALA A 168 5.23 11.12 -1.18
N ALA A 169 5.80 9.91 -1.10
CA ALA A 169 5.55 8.85 -2.07
C ALA A 169 4.14 8.27 -1.93
N TRP A 170 3.58 8.25 -0.71
CA TRP A 170 2.22 7.79 -0.45
C TRP A 170 1.17 8.71 -1.06
N ILE A 171 1.36 10.02 -1.04
CA ILE A 171 0.45 10.98 -1.69
C ILE A 171 0.46 10.83 -3.22
N VAL A 172 1.64 10.63 -3.82
CA VAL A 172 1.74 10.34 -5.27
C VAL A 172 1.00 9.05 -5.62
N ASP A 173 1.17 8.00 -4.81
CA ASP A 173 0.48 6.72 -4.97
C ASP A 173 -1.04 6.85 -4.80
N LEU A 174 -1.51 7.62 -3.81
CA LEU A 174 -2.93 7.91 -3.60
C LEU A 174 -3.53 8.64 -4.81
N ASN A 175 -2.83 9.63 -5.36
CA ASN A 175 -3.26 10.33 -6.56
C ASN A 175 -3.37 9.38 -7.76
N ALA A 176 -2.35 8.55 -8.00
CA ALA A 176 -2.40 7.57 -9.08
C ALA A 176 -3.59 6.60 -8.94
N ARG A 177 -3.93 6.18 -7.71
CA ARG A 177 -5.08 5.29 -7.44
C ARG A 177 -6.41 5.98 -7.73
N MET A 178 -6.52 7.24 -7.33
CA MET A 178 -7.71 8.03 -7.60
C MET A 178 -7.87 8.32 -9.09
N ASP A 179 -6.78 8.59 -9.80
CA ASP A 179 -6.78 8.74 -11.25
C ASP A 179 -7.20 7.45 -11.96
N PHE A 180 -6.76 6.29 -11.47
CA PHE A 180 -7.22 4.99 -11.98
C PHE A 180 -8.74 4.81 -11.80
N MET A 181 -9.28 5.14 -10.62
CA MET A 181 -10.72 5.07 -10.36
C MET A 181 -11.51 6.07 -11.21
N ASN A 182 -11.03 7.30 -11.35
CA ASN A 182 -11.66 8.33 -12.19
C ASN A 182 -11.71 7.92 -13.66
N LYS A 183 -10.59 7.44 -14.22
CA LYS A 183 -10.54 6.91 -15.59
C LYS A 183 -11.53 5.77 -15.79
N TRP A 184 -11.68 4.89 -14.81
CA TRP A 184 -12.72 3.85 -14.89
C TRP A 184 -14.12 4.48 -14.93
N VAL A 185 -14.42 5.42 -14.04
CA VAL A 185 -15.73 6.07 -13.98
C VAL A 185 -16.07 6.82 -15.28
N ASP A 186 -15.08 7.42 -15.94
CA ASP A 186 -15.27 8.26 -17.12
C ASP A 186 -15.19 7.48 -18.43
N ASP A 187 -14.17 6.64 -18.59
CA ASP A 187 -13.85 5.97 -19.87
C ASP A 187 -14.43 4.55 -19.98
N GLY A 188 -14.85 3.93 -18.88
CA GLY A 188 -15.32 2.55 -18.86
C GLY A 188 -14.38 1.58 -18.18
N ILE A 189 -14.68 0.29 -18.30
CA ILE A 189 -13.90 -0.78 -17.66
C ILE A 189 -12.46 -0.77 -18.20
N PRO A 190 -11.43 -0.71 -17.32
CA PRO A 190 -10.03 -0.71 -17.75
C PRO A 190 -9.68 -1.96 -18.54
N LEU A 191 -8.88 -1.78 -19.59
CA LEU A 191 -8.32 -2.89 -20.37
C LEU A 191 -7.34 -3.73 -19.55
N ILE A 192 -6.51 -3.05 -18.76
CA ILE A 192 -5.54 -3.63 -17.82
C ILE A 192 -5.85 -3.04 -16.45
N PHE A 193 -6.09 -3.90 -15.47
CA PHE A 193 -6.39 -3.49 -14.10
C PHE A 193 -5.11 -3.37 -13.29
N TRP A 194 -4.88 -2.21 -12.67
CA TRP A 194 -3.82 -2.06 -11.69
C TRP A 194 -4.24 -2.72 -10.37
N ILE A 195 -3.89 -3.99 -10.17
CA ILE A 195 -4.46 -4.81 -9.09
C ILE A 195 -4.06 -4.29 -7.70
N SER A 196 -2.82 -3.83 -7.58
CA SER A 196 -2.31 -3.23 -6.36
C SER A 196 -2.90 -1.85 -6.09
N GLY A 197 -3.57 -1.25 -7.09
CA GLY A 197 -4.28 0.01 -7.03
C GLY A 197 -5.61 -0.07 -6.28
N PHE A 198 -6.18 -1.26 -6.08
CA PHE A 198 -7.41 -1.45 -5.31
C PHE A 198 -7.18 -1.30 -3.80
N PHE A 199 -8.19 -0.77 -3.12
CA PHE A 199 -8.30 -0.76 -1.67
C PHE A 199 -8.57 -2.18 -1.14
N PHE A 200 -9.43 -2.95 -1.81
CA PHE A 200 -9.73 -4.35 -1.45
C PHE A 200 -9.64 -5.29 -2.66
N PRO A 201 -8.42 -5.75 -3.03
CA PRO A 201 -8.19 -6.58 -4.22
C PRO A 201 -8.99 -7.89 -4.23
N GLN A 202 -9.32 -8.44 -3.06
CA GLN A 202 -10.10 -9.68 -2.96
C GLN A 202 -11.50 -9.53 -3.59
N ALA A 203 -12.15 -8.37 -3.46
CA ALA A 203 -13.45 -8.15 -4.10
C ALA A 203 -13.33 -8.15 -5.63
N PHE A 204 -12.22 -7.61 -6.17
CA PHE A 204 -11.92 -7.67 -7.60
C PHE A 204 -11.71 -9.11 -8.07
N LEU A 205 -10.92 -9.91 -7.36
CA LEU A 205 -10.70 -11.33 -7.68
C LEU A 205 -12.01 -12.11 -7.67
N THR A 206 -12.79 -12.00 -6.58
CA THR A 206 -14.10 -12.66 -6.50
C THR A 206 -15.06 -12.18 -7.58
N GLY A 207 -15.10 -10.88 -7.88
CA GLY A 207 -15.94 -10.35 -8.94
C GLY A 207 -15.55 -10.88 -10.33
N THR A 208 -14.26 -11.11 -10.58
CA THR A 208 -13.76 -11.69 -11.83
C THR A 208 -14.20 -13.14 -11.97
N LEU A 209 -14.07 -13.94 -10.91
CA LEU A 209 -14.57 -15.31 -10.85
C LEU A 209 -16.09 -15.35 -11.06
N GLN A 210 -16.84 -14.43 -10.44
CA GLN A 210 -18.30 -14.35 -10.60
C GLN A 210 -18.71 -14.07 -12.06
N ASN A 211 -18.06 -13.12 -12.72
CA ASN A 211 -18.33 -12.81 -14.13
C ASN A 211 -18.06 -14.03 -15.03
N TYR A 212 -16.96 -14.73 -14.78
CA TYR A 212 -16.62 -15.95 -15.51
C TYR A 212 -17.66 -17.07 -15.27
N ALA A 213 -17.93 -17.38 -13.99
CA ALA A 213 -18.89 -18.40 -13.56
C ALA A 213 -20.28 -18.19 -14.18
N ARG A 214 -20.76 -16.94 -14.18
CA ARG A 214 -22.07 -16.57 -14.74
C ARG A 214 -22.11 -16.73 -16.26
N ARG A 215 -21.06 -16.32 -16.96
CA ARG A 215 -21.00 -16.48 -18.42
C ARG A 215 -20.97 -17.94 -18.85
N VAL A 216 -20.24 -18.79 -18.13
CA VAL A 216 -20.12 -20.22 -18.43
C VAL A 216 -21.22 -21.06 -17.77
N SER A 217 -22.06 -20.44 -16.92
CA SER A 217 -23.13 -21.11 -16.15
C SER A 217 -22.65 -22.29 -15.29
N ILE A 218 -21.53 -22.09 -14.58
CA ILE A 218 -20.96 -23.06 -13.63
C ILE A 218 -20.87 -22.46 -12.23
N SER A 219 -20.71 -23.31 -11.20
CA SER A 219 -20.54 -22.82 -9.83
C SER A 219 -19.21 -22.08 -9.66
N ILE A 220 -19.21 -21.04 -8.83
CA ILE A 220 -17.98 -20.30 -8.47
C ILE A 220 -17.01 -21.19 -7.67
N ASP A 221 -17.52 -22.19 -6.94
CA ASP A 221 -16.69 -23.05 -6.09
C ASP A 221 -15.90 -24.10 -6.90
N THR A 222 -16.25 -24.29 -8.18
CA THR A 222 -15.59 -25.26 -9.08
C THR A 222 -14.51 -24.63 -9.96
N ILE A 223 -14.27 -23.33 -9.83
CA ILE A 223 -13.32 -22.59 -10.68
C ILE A 223 -12.14 -22.05 -9.87
N SER A 224 -10.99 -21.97 -10.52
CA SER A 224 -9.77 -21.38 -9.98
C SER A 224 -9.12 -20.47 -11.02
N PHE A 225 -8.19 -19.63 -10.58
CA PHE A 225 -7.39 -18.83 -11.50
C PHE A 225 -6.29 -19.66 -12.16
N ASP A 226 -6.15 -19.46 -13.46
CA ASP A 226 -4.96 -19.81 -14.23
C ASP A 226 -4.29 -18.53 -14.72
N PHE A 227 -2.97 -18.57 -14.92
CA PHE A 227 -2.16 -17.37 -15.18
C PHE A 227 -1.31 -17.53 -16.43
N GLN A 228 -1.33 -16.51 -17.28
CA GLN A 228 -0.47 -16.43 -18.45
C GLN A 228 0.25 -15.08 -18.50
N VAL A 229 1.58 -15.14 -18.53
CA VAL A 229 2.41 -13.94 -18.68
C VAL A 229 2.35 -13.46 -20.13
N ARG A 230 2.03 -12.18 -20.32
CA ARG A 230 1.92 -11.51 -21.63
C ARG A 230 2.67 -10.18 -21.60
N THR A 231 3.21 -9.76 -22.73
CA THR A 231 3.82 -8.42 -22.88
C THR A 231 2.75 -7.37 -23.15
N LYS A 232 2.90 -6.18 -22.58
CA LYS A 232 1.88 -5.11 -22.61
C LYS A 232 1.50 -4.68 -24.03
N GLU A 233 2.45 -4.70 -24.96
CA GLU A 233 2.26 -4.31 -26.37
C GLU A 233 1.34 -5.27 -27.15
N SER A 234 1.17 -6.49 -26.65
CA SER A 234 0.30 -7.49 -27.27
C SER A 234 -1.18 -7.29 -26.95
N ILE A 235 -1.52 -6.45 -25.97
CA ILE A 235 -2.88 -6.26 -25.46
C ILE A 235 -3.55 -5.10 -26.21
N LYS A 236 -4.53 -5.42 -27.06
CA LYS A 236 -5.28 -4.43 -27.87
C LYS A 236 -6.77 -4.36 -27.56
N SER A 237 -7.31 -5.40 -26.93
CA SER A 237 -8.75 -5.53 -26.62
C SER A 237 -8.92 -6.37 -25.36
N HIS A 238 -10.09 -6.25 -24.72
CA HIS A 238 -10.41 -7.08 -23.56
C HIS A 238 -10.29 -8.58 -23.91
N PRO A 239 -9.85 -9.41 -22.96
CA PRO A 239 -9.79 -10.83 -23.19
C PRO A 239 -11.21 -11.39 -23.31
N GLU A 240 -11.38 -12.43 -24.13
CA GLU A 240 -12.65 -13.16 -24.19
C GLU A 240 -12.99 -13.72 -22.81
N MET A 241 -12.02 -14.27 -22.07
CA MET A 241 -12.20 -14.79 -20.72
C MET A 241 -11.13 -14.27 -19.75
N GLY A 242 -11.56 -13.85 -18.56
CA GLY A 242 -10.67 -13.34 -17.51
C GLY A 242 -10.47 -11.83 -17.56
N CYS A 243 -9.29 -11.38 -17.14
CA CYS A 243 -8.89 -9.97 -17.10
C CYS A 243 -7.36 -9.87 -17.23
N TYR A 244 -6.87 -8.72 -17.68
CA TYR A 244 -5.44 -8.41 -17.63
C TYR A 244 -5.14 -7.58 -16.37
N ILE A 245 -4.06 -7.90 -15.68
CA ILE A 245 -3.62 -7.20 -14.47
C ILE A 245 -2.19 -6.69 -14.62
N GLU A 246 -1.89 -5.57 -13.95
CA GLU A 246 -0.54 -5.04 -13.72
C GLU A 246 -0.31 -4.63 -12.26
#